data_AF-A0A1S9AID4-F1
#
_entry.id   AF-A0A1S9AID4-F1
#
_cell.length_a   1.000
_cell.length_b   1.000
_cell.length_c   1.000
_cell.angle_alpha   90.00
_cell.angle_beta   90.00
_cell.angle_gamma   90.00
#
_symmetry.space_group_name_H-M   'P 1'
#
loop_
_entity.id
_entity.type
_entity.pdbx_description
1 polymer ?
#
loop_
_entity_poly.entity_id
_entity_poly.type
_entity_poly.pdbx_seq_one_letter_code
_entity_poly.pdbx_strand_id
1 'polypeptide(L)'
;MEIIVSGIFLFLALVLLGVVGLLTMAPALRLLNFVHYETTRAVIRINRYAANRLLLPAVVFLGGAYLTDLHPELSLALLFLGLMSILAAVVWIAAGVTRLQHEPSQA
;
A
#
# COMPACT_ATOMS: atom_id res chain seq x y z
N MET A 1 19.13 -18.78 8.72
CA MET A 1 18.33 -18.48 7.52
C MET A 1 17.03 -17.76 7.87
N GLU A 2 16.42 -18.05 9.02
CA GLU A 2 15.18 -17.42 9.53
C GLU A 2 15.25 -15.89 9.66
N ILE A 3 16.36 -15.35 10.18
CA ILE A 3 16.58 -13.89 10.34
C ILE A 3 16.47 -13.14 9.01
N ILE A 4 16.88 -13.77 7.90
CA ILE A 4 16.86 -13.15 6.58
C ILE A 4 15.43 -12.98 6.08
N VAL A 5 14.58 -13.98 6.32
CA VAL A 5 13.19 -14.00 5.83
C VAL A 5 12.35 -12.98 6.59
N SER A 6 12.37 -13.01 7.93
CA SER A 6 11.66 -12.02 8.75
C SER A 6 12.16 -10.60 8.45
N GLY A 7 13.46 -10.43 8.23
CA GLY A 7 14.06 -9.16 7.81
C GLY A 7 13.51 -8.63 6.48
N ILE A 8 13.24 -9.49 5.50
CA ILE A 8 12.60 -9.11 4.23
C ILE A 8 11.17 -8.62 4.47
N PHE A 9 10.37 -9.32 5.28
CA PHE A 9 9.01 -8.89 5.60
C PHE A 9 8.99 -7.53 6.31
N LEU A 10 9.88 -7.33 7.28
CA LEU A 10 10.03 -6.08 8.02
C LEU A 10 10.46 -4.93 7.09
N PHE A 11 11.43 -5.18 6.21
CA PHE A 11 11.88 -4.19 5.23
C PHE A 11 10.73 -3.77 4.30
N LEU A 12 9.97 -4.74 3.77
CA LEU A 12 8.81 -4.45 2.92
C LEU A 12 7.71 -3.70 3.66
N ALA A 13 7.43 -4.06 4.92
CA ALA A 13 6.49 -3.32 5.76
C ALA A 13 6.93 -1.87 5.97
N LEU A 14 8.22 -1.63 6.25
CA LEU A 14 8.79 -0.29 6.41
C LEU A 14 8.70 0.53 5.12
N VAL A 15 9.02 -0.07 3.97
CA VAL A 15 8.88 0.59 2.66
C VAL A 15 7.42 0.99 2.41
N LEU A 16 6.47 0.07 2.63
CA LEU A 16 5.05 0.36 2.46
C LEU A 16 4.56 1.47 3.41
N LEU A 17 4.96 1.42 4.69
CA LEU A 17 4.67 2.48 5.65
C LEU A 17 5.31 3.82 5.25
N GLY A 18 6.52 3.81 4.70
CA GLY A 18 7.17 4.99 4.15
C GLY A 18 6.38 5.60 3.01
N VAL A 19 5.87 4.77 2.09
CA VAL A 19 4.98 5.22 1.01
C VAL A 19 3.67 5.79 1.56
N VAL A 20 3.04 5.13 2.54
CA VAL A 20 1.85 5.65 3.23
C VAL A 20 2.12 7.01 3.88
N GLY A 21 3.24 7.15 4.58
CA GLY A 21 3.70 8.40 5.18
C GLY A 21 3.89 9.50 4.12
N LEU A 22 4.50 9.16 2.99
CA LEU A 22 4.73 10.11 1.91
C LEU A 22 3.42 10.55 1.25
N LEU A 23 2.48 9.63 1.03
CA LEU A 23 1.16 9.92 0.46
C LEU A 23 0.27 10.75 1.42
N THR A 24 0.49 10.65 2.73
CA THR A 24 -0.25 11.42 3.74
C THR A 24 0.34 12.81 3.98
N MET A 25 1.67 12.91 4.10
CA MET A 25 2.40 14.14 4.43
C MET A 25 2.66 15.03 3.20
N ALA A 26 2.93 14.42 2.04
CA ALA A 26 3.19 15.11 0.79
C ALA A 26 2.18 14.71 -0.31
N PRO A 27 0.86 14.88 -0.07
CA PRO A 27 -0.17 14.37 -0.96
C PRO A 27 -0.22 15.10 -2.31
N ALA A 28 0.50 16.21 -2.48
CA ALA A 28 0.61 16.92 -3.75
C ALA A 28 1.62 16.27 -4.73
N LEU A 29 2.46 15.35 -4.26
CA LEU A 29 3.42 14.63 -5.09
C LEU A 29 2.69 13.58 -5.94
N ARG A 30 2.97 13.56 -7.25
CA ARG A 30 2.46 12.52 -8.16
C ARG A 30 3.28 11.24 -8.01
N LEU A 31 2.99 10.49 -6.95
CA LEU A 31 3.71 9.26 -6.61
C LEU A 31 3.13 8.02 -7.30
N LEU A 32 1.81 7.96 -7.49
CA LEU A 32 1.18 6.82 -8.16
C LEU A 32 1.24 7.06 -9.67
N ASN A 33 2.34 6.63 -10.32
CA ASN A 33 2.57 6.85 -11.75
C ASN A 33 1.59 6.07 -12.65
N PHE A 34 0.87 5.11 -12.09
CA PHE A 34 -0.18 4.33 -12.78
C PHE A 34 -1.55 5.03 -12.79
N VAL A 35 -1.71 6.15 -12.08
CA VAL A 35 -2.96 6.93 -12.05
C VAL A 35 -2.82 8.17 -12.92
N HIS A 36 -3.76 8.36 -13.84
CA HIS A 36 -3.89 9.64 -14.55
C HIS A 36 -4.54 10.67 -13.63
N TYR A 37 -3.95 11.86 -13.49
CA TYR A 37 -4.49 12.90 -12.62
C TYR A 37 -5.05 14.06 -13.45
N GLU A 38 -6.36 14.29 -13.40
CA GLU A 38 -6.97 15.41 -14.14
C GLU A 38 -6.67 16.77 -13.51
N THR A 39 -6.63 16.86 -12.17
CA THR A 39 -6.43 18.12 -11.45
C THR A 39 -5.56 17.95 -10.22
N THR A 40 -4.88 19.03 -9.77
CA THR A 40 -4.06 19.02 -8.56
C THR A 40 -4.87 18.69 -7.29
N ARG A 41 -6.15 19.10 -7.21
CA ARG A 41 -7.05 18.71 -6.11
C ARG A 41 -7.40 17.22 -6.15
N ALA A 42 -7.55 16.63 -7.34
CA ALA A 42 -7.74 15.19 -7.50
C ALA A 42 -6.52 14.39 -7.00
N VAL A 43 -5.29 14.87 -7.26
CA VAL A 43 -4.05 14.25 -6.76
C VAL A 43 -4.09 14.05 -5.24
N ILE A 44 -4.45 15.10 -4.48
CA ILE A 44 -4.46 15.04 -3.01
C ILE A 44 -5.49 14.04 -2.49
N ARG A 45 -6.71 14.05 -3.06
CA ARG A 45 -7.78 13.12 -2.66
C ARG A 45 -7.41 11.67 -2.98
N ILE A 46 -6.88 11.43 -4.18
CA ILE A 46 -6.45 10.11 -4.63
C ILE A 46 -5.31 9.58 -3.75
N ASN A 47 -4.31 10.41 -3.44
CA ASN A 47 -3.18 10.00 -2.61
C ASN A 47 -3.60 9.67 -1.17
N ARG A 48 -4.48 10.47 -0.56
CA ARG A 48 -5.03 10.15 0.77
C ARG A 48 -5.90 8.90 0.75
N TYR A 49 -6.72 8.73 -0.29
CA TYR A 49 -7.50 7.53 -0.48
C TYR A 49 -6.58 6.29 -0.56
N ALA A 50 -5.55 6.35 -1.40
CA ALA A 50 -4.57 5.28 -1.59
C ALA A 50 -3.76 4.96 -0.33
N ALA A 51 -3.34 5.98 0.43
CA ALA A 51 -2.59 5.81 1.67
C ALA A 51 -3.31 4.88 2.66
N ASN A 52 -4.61 5.11 2.90
CA ASN A 52 -5.40 4.26 3.79
C ASN A 52 -5.51 2.80 3.30
N ARG A 53 -5.48 2.55 1.98
CA ARG A 53 -5.57 1.19 1.43
C ARG A 53 -4.22 0.49 1.44
N LEU A 54 -3.14 1.23 1.30
CA LEU A 54 -1.76 0.72 1.42
C LEU A 54 -1.37 0.34 2.85
N LEU A 55 -2.14 0.77 3.86
CA LEU A 55 -2.00 0.26 5.22
C LEU A 55 -2.30 -1.24 5.31
N LEU A 56 -3.23 -1.77 4.49
CA LEU A 56 -3.59 -3.19 4.52
C LEU A 56 -2.38 -4.09 4.20
N PRO A 57 -1.68 -3.92 3.06
CA PRO A 57 -0.48 -4.72 2.80
C PRO A 57 0.63 -4.44 3.82
N ALA A 58 0.78 -3.19 4.31
CA ALA A 58 1.77 -2.89 5.34
C ALA A 58 1.55 -3.72 6.61
N VAL A 59 0.31 -3.80 7.10
CA VAL A 59 -0.07 -4.62 8.27
C VAL A 59 0.13 -6.11 7.98
N VAL A 60 -0.19 -6.58 6.78
CA VAL A 60 0.02 -7.98 6.38
C VAL A 60 1.52 -8.35 6.41
N PHE A 61 2.39 -7.50 5.87
CA PHE A 61 3.84 -7.74 5.92
C PHE A 61 4.40 -7.66 7.34
N LEU A 62 3.88 -6.75 8.17
CA LEU A 62 4.30 -6.61 9.58
C LEU A 62 3.87 -7.82 10.42
N GLY A 63 2.64 -8.31 10.22
CA GLY A 63 2.16 -9.57 10.78
C GLY A 63 2.93 -10.79 10.23
N GLY A 64 3.28 -10.76 8.95
CA GLY A 64 4.11 -11.78 8.31
C GLY A 64 5.50 -11.89 8.92
N ALA A 65 6.14 -10.75 9.26
CA ALA A 65 7.42 -10.73 9.96
C ALA A 65 7.33 -11.39 11.36
N TYR A 66 6.27 -11.09 12.11
CA TYR A 66 6.03 -11.70 13.42
C TYR A 66 5.74 -13.21 13.32
N LEU A 67 4.89 -13.62 12.37
CA LEU A 67 4.53 -15.03 12.18
C LEU A 67 5.68 -15.86 11.62
N THR A 68 6.55 -15.30 10.78
CA THR A 68 7.74 -16.01 10.27
C THR A 68 8.83 -16.17 11.32
N ASP A 69 8.87 -15.31 12.34
CA ASP A 69 9.76 -15.46 13.50
C ASP A 69 9.30 -16.64 14.39
N LEU A 70 7.99 -16.86 14.51
CA LEU A 70 7.41 -17.98 15.26
C LEU A 70 7.35 -19.29 14.46
N HIS A 71 7.04 -19.20 13.17
CA HIS A 71 6.72 -20.31 12.27
C HIS A 71 7.38 -20.09 10.89
N PRO A 72 8.69 -20.35 10.77
CA PRO A 72 9.46 -20.11 9.55
C PRO A 72 8.96 -20.95 8.36
N GLU A 73 8.32 -22.09 8.62
CA GLU A 73 7.67 -22.95 7.62
C GLU A 73 6.53 -22.26 6.85
N LEU A 74 5.90 -21.24 7.43
CA LEU A 74 4.80 -20.48 6.80
C LEU A 74 5.31 -19.35 5.89
N SER A 75 6.61 -19.10 5.83
CA SER A 75 7.21 -17.98 5.11
C SER A 75 6.75 -17.85 3.67
N LEU A 76 6.73 -18.95 2.90
CA LEU A 76 6.31 -18.92 1.50
C LEU A 76 4.82 -18.55 1.36
N ALA A 77 3.96 -19.12 2.21
CA ALA A 77 2.53 -18.82 2.21
C ALA A 77 2.25 -17.36 2.60
N LEU A 78 2.96 -16.85 3.60
CA LEU A 78 2.86 -15.45 4.04
C LEU A 78 3.38 -14.49 2.98
N LEU A 79 4.40 -14.86 2.23
CA LEU A 79 4.92 -14.05 1.13
C LEU A 79 3.89 -13.95 0.00
N PHE A 80 3.26 -15.08 -0.34
CA PHE A 80 2.16 -15.09 -1.31
C PHE A 80 0.98 -14.25 -0.83
N LEU A 81 0.60 -14.35 0.45
CA LEU A 81 -0.45 -13.53 1.05
C LEU A 81 -0.09 -12.03 1.00
N GLY A 82 1.16 -11.67 1.29
CA GLY A 82 1.67 -10.32 1.16
C GLY A 82 1.54 -9.77 -0.26
N LEU A 83 1.94 -10.54 -1.27
CA LEU A 83 1.77 -10.16 -2.68
C LEU A 83 0.30 -10.02 -3.09
N MET A 84 -0.56 -10.95 -2.67
CA MET A 84 -2.01 -10.86 -2.92
C MET A 84 -2.63 -9.63 -2.25
N SER A 85 -2.16 -9.26 -1.05
CA SER A 85 -2.63 -8.07 -0.34
C SER A 85 -2.25 -6.78 -1.07
N ILE A 86 -1.06 -6.73 -1.70
CA ILE A 86 -0.65 -5.60 -2.54
C ILE A 86 -1.54 -5.53 -3.79
N LEU A 87 -1.76 -6.63 -4.50
CA LEU A 87 -2.63 -6.67 -5.67
C LEU A 87 -4.06 -6.23 -5.32
N ALA A 88 -4.60 -6.75 -4.21
CA ALA A 88 -5.90 -6.34 -3.71
C ALA A 88 -5.96 -4.84 -3.42
N ALA A 89 -4.95 -4.27 -2.77
CA ALA A 89 -4.85 -2.84 -2.52
C ALA A 89 -4.81 -2.04 -3.82
N VAL A 90 -4.02 -2.46 -4.81
CA VAL A 90 -3.92 -1.80 -6.12
C VAL A 90 -5.26 -1.82 -6.86
N VAL A 91 -5.93 -2.97 -6.93
CA VAL A 91 -7.25 -3.09 -7.57
C VAL A 91 -8.28 -2.21 -6.84
N TRP A 92 -8.26 -2.20 -5.51
CA TRP A 92 -9.15 -1.37 -4.70
C TRP A 92 -8.89 0.13 -4.90
N ILE A 93 -7.62 0.51 -5.04
CA ILE A 93 -7.23 1.89 -5.37
C ILE A 93 -7.75 2.24 -6.76
N ALA A 94 -7.47 1.43 -7.78
CA ALA A 94 -7.89 1.68 -9.15
C ALA A 94 -9.42 1.81 -9.27
N ALA A 95 -10.18 0.90 -8.64
CA ALA A 95 -11.63 0.93 -8.62
C ALA A 95 -12.22 2.14 -7.86
N GLY A 96 -11.50 2.67 -6.86
CA GLY A 96 -11.91 3.86 -6.13
C GLY A 96 -11.56 5.17 -6.85
N VAL A 97 -10.43 5.19 -7.55
CA VAL A 97 -9.96 6.37 -8.29
C VAL A 97 -10.92 6.74 -9.41
N THR A 98 -11.50 5.78 -10.12
CA THR A 98 -12.50 6.07 -11.17
C THR A 98 -13.70 6.85 -10.62
N ARG A 99 -14.14 6.55 -9.38
CA ARG A 99 -15.20 7.29 -8.70
C ARG A 99 -14.75 8.69 -8.27
N LEU A 100 -13.53 8.82 -7.74
CA LEU A 100 -12.97 10.08 -7.26
C LEU A 100 -12.62 11.08 -8.38
N GLN A 101 -12.39 10.58 -9.60
CA GLN A 101 -12.18 11.41 -10.79
C GLN A 101 -13.50 11.95 -11.36
N HIS A 102 -14.59 11.19 -11.24
CA HIS A 102 -15.91 11.57 -11.77
C HIS A 102 -16.74 12.41 -10.79
N GLU A 103 -16.31 12.61 -9.54
CA GLU A 103 -16.96 13.56 -8.64
C GLU A 103 -16.86 14.98 -9.22
N PRO A 104 -17.98 15.61 -9.63
CA PRO A 104 -17.94 16.95 -10.18
C PRO A 104 -17.35 17.86 -9.12
N SER A 105 -16.44 18.73 -9.54
CA SER A 105 -15.89 19.80 -8.73
C SER A 105 -17.05 20.69 -8.24
N GLN A 106 -17.68 20.33 -7.14
CA GLN A 106 -18.60 21.23 -6.45
C GLN A 106 -17.73 22.34 -5.85
N ALA A 107 -17.79 23.48 -6.55
CA ALA A 107 -17.50 24.86 -6.14
C ALA A 107 -16.31 25.08 -5.18
#